data_AF-A0A0K9P0L2-F1
#
_entry.id   AF-A0A0K9P0L2-F1
#
_cell.length_a   1.000
_cell.length_b   1.000
_cell.length_c   1.000
_cell.angle_alpha   90.00
_cell.angle_beta   90.00
_cell.angle_gamma   90.00
#
_symmetry.space_group_name_H-M   'P 1'
#
loop_
_entity.id
_entity.type
_entity.pdbx_description
1 polymer ?
#
loop_
_entity_poly.entity_id
_entity_poly.type
_entity_poly.pdbx_seq_one_letter_code
_entity_poly.pdbx_strand_id
1 'polypeptide(L)'
;MNPDRSFEKITIPNSTMERRTNRLPFPLSPWPPGDGFGTGMIDLGGLELTQVSTFTEICSIQGGVTFYNPSSIPTGFSMLGSYAHTNVAALSGWVLVGRDINSMGSLVQPLDYVLIWTSKNGGHFWQPIAPEGYGIVGIVVTSTADKPSTSAVRCVRTDFMDDSEKVDEPSSVLSVDGVEIYRVRPSRRGVESPCVDVGTFACSTAVPIPTHHSPIRCLKNKHFTRYSSMPTLRQIDAVLKEYSPLIYFHPNEKYLCSSVEFLFSSGAQLFHLENGSTSPATQITTTGSNLPQGRNNSDGSYWISLPTDVNRRKKVIGGDLSSSDVYVHVKPMFGGTFTDLVFWMFYPFNGPATAKLLFLKNIPLGKIGQHEGDWEHMTLRVSNFNGELGRVFFSQHSGGSWIDLPFLEFADGTNKVVGYSALNGHAFYPTPGLVMQGTNAVGIRNDTAKGKSIDTGAIYKIISADYMDGIVTEPTWLNYYGKWGSKVTYRFTKQLRKIIRLMPRRLRRRLKRLIQSIPSELLGEEGPTGPKVKNNWTGPDF
;
A
#
# COMPACT_ATOMS: atom_id res chain seq x y z
N MET A 1 0.50 10.53 -33.47
CA MET A 1 1.09 9.69 -32.40
C MET A 1 0.72 10.33 -31.09
N ASN A 2 -0.09 9.63 -30.30
CA ASN A 2 -0.82 10.15 -29.15
C ASN A 2 0.14 10.77 -28.10
N PRO A 3 -0.10 12.00 -27.61
CA PRO A 3 0.66 12.58 -26.49
C PRO A 3 0.30 11.95 -25.12
N ASP A 4 -0.66 11.03 -25.10
CA ASP A 4 -1.30 10.48 -23.89
C ASP A 4 -0.58 9.30 -23.21
N ARG A 5 0.67 8.99 -23.57
CA ARG A 5 1.50 8.13 -22.70
C ARG A 5 2.23 9.03 -21.72
N SER A 6 1.50 9.44 -20.70
CA SER A 6 2.04 9.92 -19.43
C SER A 6 3.18 9.00 -18.98
N PHE A 7 4.10 9.53 -18.18
CA PHE A 7 5.08 8.72 -17.46
C PHE A 7 4.31 7.67 -16.65
N GLU A 8 4.16 6.46 -17.19
CA GLU A 8 3.28 5.42 -16.64
C GLU A 8 3.72 5.14 -15.19
N LYS A 9 2.73 5.13 -14.28
CA LYS A 9 2.95 4.65 -12.91
C LYS A 9 3.47 3.22 -13.03
N ILE A 10 4.53 2.92 -12.28
CA ILE A 10 5.01 1.55 -12.17
C ILE A 10 4.00 0.83 -11.28
N THR A 11 3.35 -0.18 -11.85
CA THR A 11 2.58 -1.16 -11.09
C THR A 11 3.13 -2.51 -11.48
N ILE A 12 3.54 -3.30 -10.48
CA ILE A 12 4.01 -4.66 -10.69
C ILE A 12 2.85 -5.58 -10.34
N PRO A 13 2.15 -6.17 -11.33
CA PRO A 13 1.07 -7.09 -11.04
C PRO A 13 1.61 -8.36 -10.39
N ASN A 14 0.93 -8.84 -9.35
CA ASN A 14 1.25 -10.11 -8.70
C ASN A 14 1.37 -11.28 -9.71
N SER A 15 0.57 -11.26 -10.79
CA SER A 15 0.60 -12.26 -11.86
C SER A 15 1.91 -12.34 -12.65
N THR A 16 2.79 -11.35 -12.54
CA THR A 16 4.08 -11.32 -13.25
C THR A 16 5.25 -11.81 -12.39
N MET A 17 5.01 -12.09 -11.11
CA MET A 17 6.04 -12.47 -10.16
C MET A 17 6.11 -13.99 -9.98
N GLU A 18 7.32 -14.48 -9.70
CA GLU A 18 7.52 -15.87 -9.30
C GLU A 18 6.88 -16.13 -7.94
N ARG A 19 6.07 -17.19 -7.89
CA ARG A 19 5.37 -17.63 -6.69
C ARG A 19 6.34 -18.31 -5.72
N ARG A 20 6.16 -18.02 -4.42
CA ARG A 20 6.94 -18.61 -3.32
C ARG A 20 6.05 -19.50 -2.45
N THR A 21 5.54 -19.01 -1.31
CA THR A 21 4.77 -19.80 -0.33
C THR A 21 3.41 -19.17 -0.05
N ASN A 22 2.35 -19.96 0.12
CA ASN A 22 1.01 -19.39 0.44
C ASN A 22 0.77 -19.17 1.93
N ARG A 23 1.77 -19.44 2.76
CA ARG A 23 1.74 -19.31 4.21
C ARG A 23 3.02 -18.64 4.65
N LEU A 24 2.96 -18.02 5.83
CA LEU A 24 4.14 -17.53 6.51
C LEU A 24 5.18 -18.64 6.66
N PRO A 25 6.48 -18.34 6.46
CA PRO A 25 7.55 -19.32 6.60
C PRO A 25 7.57 -20.01 7.98
N PHE A 26 7.21 -19.29 9.04
CA PHE A 26 7.20 -19.79 10.41
C PHE A 26 5.82 -19.61 11.07
N PRO A 27 5.42 -20.53 11.96
CA PRO A 27 4.18 -20.39 12.71
C PRO A 27 4.25 -19.18 13.65
N LEU A 28 3.12 -18.50 13.80
CA LEU A 28 3.02 -17.35 14.70
C LEU A 28 3.01 -17.79 16.16
N SER A 29 3.78 -17.07 16.97
CA SER A 29 3.66 -17.16 18.42
C SER A 29 2.40 -16.41 18.89
N PRO A 30 1.81 -16.78 20.04
CA PRO A 30 0.72 -16.02 20.62
C PRO A 30 1.11 -14.55 20.83
N TRP A 31 0.21 -13.63 20.46
CA TRP A 31 0.42 -12.21 20.66
C TRP A 31 0.40 -11.85 22.16
N PRO A 32 1.12 -10.79 22.58
CA PRO A 32 0.99 -10.27 23.92
C PRO A 32 -0.48 -9.97 24.26
N PRO A 33 -0.89 -10.13 25.55
CA PRO A 33 -2.24 -9.79 25.98
C PRO A 33 -2.60 -8.34 25.64
N GLY A 34 -3.87 -8.13 25.29
CA GLY A 34 -4.49 -6.85 24.97
C GLY A 34 -6.01 -7.03 24.89
N ASP A 35 -6.72 -6.01 24.43
CA ASP A 35 -8.18 -5.99 24.53
C ASP A 35 -8.90 -6.74 23.40
N GLY A 36 -8.50 -6.55 22.14
CA GLY A 36 -9.19 -7.16 21.00
C GLY A 36 -8.33 -7.60 19.81
N PHE A 37 -7.12 -7.06 19.64
CA PHE A 37 -6.22 -7.48 18.56
C PHE A 37 -5.84 -8.96 18.69
N GLY A 38 -5.98 -9.72 17.60
CA GLY A 38 -5.55 -11.11 17.53
C GLY A 38 -6.45 -12.12 18.27
N THR A 39 -7.64 -11.70 18.69
CA THR A 39 -8.59 -12.56 19.46
C THR A 39 -9.44 -13.48 18.59
N GLY A 40 -9.40 -13.31 17.27
CA GLY A 40 -10.17 -14.06 16.28
C GLY A 40 -11.55 -13.46 15.98
N MET A 41 -12.02 -12.50 16.78
CA MET A 41 -13.36 -11.91 16.66
C MET A 41 -13.33 -10.39 16.80
N ILE A 42 -14.20 -9.70 16.07
CA ILE A 42 -14.35 -8.24 16.14
C ILE A 42 -15.84 -7.90 16.15
N ASP A 43 -16.29 -7.16 17.16
CA ASP A 43 -17.65 -6.63 17.25
C ASP A 43 -17.76 -5.24 16.60
N LEU A 44 -18.65 -5.12 15.60
CA LEU A 44 -18.95 -3.87 14.91
C LEU A 44 -20.04 -3.02 15.59
N GLY A 45 -20.43 -3.35 16.83
CA GLY A 45 -21.50 -2.69 17.57
C GLY A 45 -22.82 -3.46 17.50
N GLY A 46 -22.74 -4.78 17.64
CA GLY A 46 -23.83 -5.75 17.64
C GLY A 46 -23.80 -6.79 16.52
N LEU A 47 -22.85 -6.65 15.60
CA LEU A 47 -22.52 -7.62 14.56
C LEU A 47 -21.10 -8.10 14.83
N GLU A 48 -20.95 -9.31 15.34
CA GLU A 48 -19.63 -9.90 15.56
C GLU A 48 -19.16 -10.65 14.33
N LEU A 49 -17.92 -10.40 13.96
CA LEU A 49 -17.29 -10.97 12.78
C LEU A 49 -16.14 -11.87 13.16
N THR A 50 -15.87 -12.85 12.31
CA THR A 50 -14.63 -13.62 12.32
C THR A 50 -14.16 -13.84 10.89
N GLN A 51 -12.84 -13.94 10.73
CA GLN A 51 -12.19 -14.11 9.44
C GLN A 51 -12.00 -15.60 9.16
N VAL A 52 -12.55 -16.09 8.04
CA VAL A 52 -12.43 -17.50 7.62
C VAL A 52 -11.58 -17.57 6.36
N SER A 53 -10.52 -18.39 6.41
CA SER A 53 -9.61 -18.68 5.30
C SER A 53 -9.65 -20.16 4.86
N THR A 54 -10.60 -20.92 5.39
CA THR A 54 -10.90 -22.30 4.98
C THR A 54 -12.11 -22.32 4.06
N PHE A 55 -12.02 -23.13 3.01
CA PHE A 55 -12.95 -23.06 1.88
C PHE A 55 -13.33 -24.45 1.38
N THR A 56 -14.56 -24.59 0.90
CA THR A 56 -15.02 -25.74 0.11
C THR A 56 -15.20 -25.27 -1.33
N GLU A 57 -14.50 -25.93 -2.27
CA GLU A 57 -14.63 -25.64 -3.69
C GLU A 57 -16.04 -25.97 -4.18
N ILE A 58 -16.61 -25.08 -4.98
CA ILE A 58 -17.93 -25.23 -5.58
C ILE A 58 -17.82 -25.48 -7.07
N CYS A 59 -17.12 -24.58 -7.79
CA CYS A 59 -16.88 -24.74 -9.22
C CYS A 59 -15.66 -23.94 -9.67
N SER A 60 -15.09 -24.35 -10.80
CA SER A 60 -13.97 -23.70 -11.46
C SER A 60 -14.36 -23.29 -12.88
N ILE A 61 -14.00 -22.08 -13.30
CA ILE A 61 -14.36 -21.53 -14.62
C ILE A 61 -13.10 -21.40 -15.50
N GLN A 62 -13.25 -21.73 -16.79
CA GLN A 62 -12.20 -21.49 -17.78
C GLN A 62 -11.88 -19.99 -17.84
N GLY A 63 -10.61 -19.65 -17.67
CA GLY A 63 -10.17 -18.28 -17.37
C GLY A 63 -9.46 -18.16 -16.02
N GLY A 64 -9.42 -19.25 -15.25
CA GLY A 64 -8.56 -19.37 -14.07
C GLY A 64 -9.17 -18.77 -12.82
N VAL A 65 -10.49 -18.88 -12.62
CA VAL A 65 -11.15 -18.49 -11.37
C VAL A 65 -11.91 -19.68 -10.79
N THR A 66 -11.74 -19.91 -9.49
CA THR A 66 -12.47 -20.91 -8.73
C THR A 66 -13.29 -20.25 -7.63
N PHE A 67 -14.51 -20.74 -7.44
CA PHE A 67 -15.48 -20.21 -6.50
C PHE A 67 -15.63 -21.17 -5.33
N TYR A 68 -15.71 -20.61 -4.13
CA TYR A 68 -15.72 -21.35 -2.90
C TYR A 68 -16.76 -20.80 -1.94
N ASN A 69 -17.31 -21.68 -1.11
CA ASN A 69 -18.01 -21.27 0.11
C ASN A 69 -17.06 -21.39 1.31
N PRO A 70 -17.14 -20.48 2.30
CA PRO A 70 -16.39 -20.65 3.54
C PRO A 70 -16.77 -21.97 4.21
N SER A 71 -15.75 -22.70 4.67
CA SER A 71 -15.90 -23.95 5.41
C SER A 71 -15.40 -23.76 6.84
N SER A 72 -15.75 -24.68 7.74
CA SER A 72 -15.39 -24.60 9.16
C SER A 72 -15.88 -23.31 9.85
N ILE A 73 -17.07 -22.82 9.46
CA ILE A 73 -17.70 -21.65 10.07
C ILE A 73 -17.95 -21.93 11.56
N PRO A 74 -17.48 -21.08 12.49
CA PRO A 74 -17.67 -21.29 13.92
C PRO A 74 -19.15 -21.36 14.31
N THR A 75 -19.47 -22.13 15.36
CA THR A 75 -20.84 -22.28 15.84
C THR A 75 -21.48 -20.93 16.15
N GLY A 76 -22.69 -20.71 15.61
CA GLY A 76 -23.45 -19.46 15.75
C GLY A 76 -23.14 -18.41 14.70
N PHE A 77 -22.06 -18.55 13.92
CA PHE A 77 -21.77 -17.67 12.79
C PHE A 77 -22.46 -18.15 11.51
N SER A 78 -22.70 -17.19 10.62
CA SER A 78 -23.33 -17.39 9.32
C SER A 78 -22.48 -16.80 8.21
N MET A 79 -22.49 -17.47 7.05
CA MET A 79 -21.88 -16.97 5.83
C MET A 79 -22.52 -15.65 5.39
N LEU A 80 -21.69 -14.71 4.92
CA LEU A 80 -22.13 -13.43 4.37
C LEU A 80 -21.97 -13.35 2.83
N GLY A 81 -21.19 -14.26 2.24
CA GLY A 81 -20.98 -14.36 0.82
C GLY A 81 -19.93 -15.41 0.46
N SER A 82 -19.88 -15.75 -0.81
CA SER A 82 -18.91 -16.70 -1.39
C SER A 82 -17.59 -16.01 -1.69
N TYR A 83 -16.54 -16.81 -1.83
CA TYR A 83 -15.21 -16.36 -2.20
C TYR A 83 -14.91 -16.69 -3.66
N ALA A 84 -14.26 -15.76 -4.37
CA ALA A 84 -13.74 -15.98 -5.71
C ALA A 84 -12.22 -15.87 -5.68
N HIS A 85 -11.54 -16.91 -6.11
CA HIS A 85 -10.09 -16.99 -6.14
C HIS A 85 -9.60 -16.97 -7.58
N THR A 86 -8.70 -16.04 -7.90
CA THR A 86 -7.99 -16.10 -9.18
C THR A 86 -6.85 -17.11 -9.04
N ASN A 87 -6.91 -18.21 -9.78
CA ASN A 87 -5.97 -19.34 -9.78
C ASN A 87 -4.57 -18.97 -10.31
N VAL A 88 -4.21 -17.69 -10.26
CA VAL A 88 -2.88 -17.14 -10.52
C VAL A 88 -1.91 -17.57 -9.44
N ALA A 89 -2.39 -17.66 -8.19
CA ALA A 89 -1.70 -18.28 -7.07
C ALA A 89 -2.54 -19.45 -6.55
N ALA A 90 -1.98 -20.26 -5.65
CA ALA A 90 -2.81 -21.21 -4.93
C ALA A 90 -3.75 -20.50 -3.96
N LEU A 91 -4.78 -21.24 -3.54
CA LEU A 91 -5.84 -20.74 -2.69
C LEU A 91 -5.26 -20.05 -1.45
N SER A 92 -5.54 -18.76 -1.38
CA SER A 92 -5.16 -17.85 -0.32
C SER A 92 -6.25 -16.78 -0.25
N GLY A 93 -6.41 -16.13 0.89
CA GLY A 93 -7.47 -15.15 1.09
C GLY A 93 -8.44 -15.55 2.18
N TRP A 94 -9.52 -14.79 2.29
CA TRP A 94 -10.45 -14.86 3.40
C TRP A 94 -11.80 -14.23 3.02
N VAL A 95 -12.84 -14.63 3.75
CA VAL A 95 -14.12 -13.92 3.81
C VAL A 95 -14.50 -13.70 5.27
N LEU A 96 -15.29 -12.67 5.54
CA LEU A 96 -15.90 -12.49 6.85
C LEU A 96 -17.19 -13.29 6.95
N VAL A 97 -17.37 -13.94 8.09
CA VAL A 97 -18.64 -14.54 8.53
C VAL A 97 -19.09 -13.82 9.78
N GLY A 98 -20.41 -13.74 10.00
CA GLY A 98 -20.98 -12.90 11.06
C GLY A 98 -21.99 -13.61 11.93
N ARG A 99 -22.14 -13.14 13.17
CA ARG A 99 -23.27 -13.49 14.05
C ARG A 99 -23.89 -12.26 14.68
N ASP A 100 -25.18 -12.37 14.95
CA ASP A 100 -25.93 -11.35 15.67
C ASP A 100 -25.69 -11.49 17.18
N ILE A 101 -25.24 -10.41 17.82
CA ILE A 101 -25.06 -10.38 19.27
C ILE A 101 -26.39 -9.99 19.93
N ASN A 102 -26.75 -10.69 21.00
CA ASN A 102 -27.92 -10.36 21.85
C ASN A 102 -29.25 -10.24 21.09
N SER A 103 -29.40 -10.94 19.97
CA SER A 103 -30.59 -10.89 19.11
C SER A 103 -30.98 -9.47 18.68
N MET A 104 -29.97 -8.61 18.46
CA MET A 104 -30.18 -7.22 18.05
C MET A 104 -30.70 -7.06 16.62
N GLY A 105 -30.86 -8.15 15.87
CA GLY A 105 -31.36 -8.15 14.50
C GLY A 105 -30.33 -7.59 13.53
N SER A 106 -29.03 -7.78 13.77
CA SER A 106 -28.00 -7.34 12.81
C SER A 106 -27.96 -8.20 11.54
N LEU A 107 -28.43 -9.46 11.63
CA LEU A 107 -28.48 -10.43 10.54
C LEU A 107 -29.87 -11.05 10.40
N VAL A 108 -30.30 -11.25 9.17
CA VAL A 108 -31.57 -11.92 8.85
C VAL A 108 -31.40 -12.89 7.67
N GLN A 109 -32.26 -13.90 7.58
CA GLN A 109 -32.32 -14.74 6.38
C GLN A 109 -32.86 -13.92 5.19
N PRO A 110 -32.35 -14.12 3.97
CA PRO A 110 -32.98 -13.59 2.77
C PRO A 110 -34.40 -14.14 2.61
N LEU A 111 -35.26 -13.36 1.94
CA LEU A 111 -36.62 -13.76 1.57
C LEU A 111 -36.61 -14.86 0.50
N ASP A 112 -35.72 -14.72 -0.48
CA ASP A 112 -35.54 -15.65 -1.59
C ASP A 112 -34.19 -15.37 -2.29
N TYR A 113 -33.92 -15.99 -3.43
CA TYR A 113 -32.77 -15.76 -4.27
C TYR A 113 -33.15 -15.53 -5.74
N VAL A 114 -32.39 -14.68 -6.41
CA VAL A 114 -32.42 -14.49 -7.86
C VAL A 114 -31.19 -15.15 -8.47
N LEU A 115 -31.38 -16.02 -9.48
CA LEU A 115 -30.28 -16.57 -10.25
C LEU A 115 -29.70 -15.46 -11.15
N ILE A 116 -28.46 -15.05 -10.89
CA ILE A 116 -27.72 -14.07 -11.70
C ILE A 116 -27.21 -14.75 -12.97
N TRP A 117 -26.57 -15.91 -12.80
CA TRP A 117 -25.83 -16.56 -13.87
C TRP A 117 -25.62 -18.05 -13.57
N THR A 118 -25.56 -18.85 -14.64
CA THR A 118 -25.10 -20.23 -14.60
C THR A 118 -23.90 -20.35 -15.52
N SER A 119 -22.75 -20.71 -14.95
CA SER A 119 -21.53 -21.00 -15.70
C SER A 119 -21.66 -22.31 -16.48
N LYS A 120 -20.94 -22.41 -17.61
CA LYS A 120 -20.89 -23.64 -18.42
C LYS A 120 -20.40 -24.88 -17.64
N ASN A 121 -19.65 -24.66 -16.56
CA ASN A 121 -19.09 -25.71 -15.72
C ASN A 121 -19.98 -26.08 -14.53
N GLY A 122 -21.26 -25.69 -14.54
CA GLY A 122 -22.24 -26.11 -13.53
C GLY A 122 -22.27 -25.29 -12.23
N GLY A 123 -21.56 -24.16 -12.18
CA GLY A 123 -21.69 -23.20 -11.08
C GLY A 123 -22.87 -22.27 -11.26
N HIS A 124 -23.73 -22.16 -10.25
CA HIS A 124 -24.93 -21.31 -10.23
C HIS A 124 -24.76 -20.18 -9.21
N PHE A 125 -24.95 -18.94 -9.65
CA PHE A 125 -24.67 -17.71 -8.91
C PHE A 125 -25.97 -17.06 -8.48
N TRP A 126 -26.20 -17.00 -7.18
CA TRP A 126 -27.47 -16.59 -6.58
C TRP A 126 -27.31 -15.28 -5.79
N GLN A 127 -28.10 -14.28 -6.16
CA GLN A 127 -28.24 -13.05 -5.38
C GLN A 127 -29.31 -13.21 -4.31
N PRO A 128 -29.01 -13.01 -3.02
CA PRO A 128 -30.04 -13.01 -1.99
C PRO A 128 -30.97 -11.81 -2.12
N ILE A 129 -32.27 -12.01 -1.90
CA ILE A 129 -33.27 -10.94 -1.80
C ILE A 129 -33.41 -10.57 -0.32
N ALA A 130 -32.85 -9.42 0.06
CA ALA A 130 -32.90 -8.94 1.44
C ALA A 130 -34.32 -8.44 1.82
N PRO A 131 -34.78 -8.69 3.06
CA PRO A 131 -35.95 -8.02 3.62
C PRO A 131 -35.77 -6.50 3.72
N GLU A 132 -36.88 -5.78 3.88
CA GLU A 132 -36.85 -4.33 4.11
C GLU A 132 -36.00 -3.98 5.35
N GLY A 133 -35.15 -2.96 5.23
CA GLY A 133 -34.20 -2.57 6.28
C GLY A 133 -32.89 -3.37 6.29
N TYR A 134 -32.71 -4.31 5.36
CA TYR A 134 -31.50 -5.12 5.21
C TYR A 134 -30.94 -5.01 3.78
N GLY A 135 -29.69 -5.39 3.61
CA GLY A 135 -29.02 -5.50 2.32
C GLY A 135 -28.07 -6.69 2.26
N ILE A 136 -27.36 -6.81 1.13
CA ILE A 136 -26.43 -7.91 0.88
C ILE A 136 -24.98 -7.41 0.82
N VAL A 137 -24.07 -8.23 1.33
CA VAL A 137 -22.61 -7.98 1.28
C VAL A 137 -21.87 -9.07 0.50
N GLY A 138 -22.59 -9.96 -0.17
CA GLY A 138 -22.05 -11.00 -1.02
C GLY A 138 -23.14 -11.86 -1.68
N ILE A 139 -22.73 -12.71 -2.60
CA ILE A 139 -23.59 -13.67 -3.32
C ILE A 139 -23.26 -15.11 -2.95
N VAL A 140 -24.16 -16.04 -3.28
CA VAL A 140 -24.00 -17.48 -3.00
C VAL A 140 -23.72 -18.24 -4.28
N VAL A 141 -22.69 -19.08 -4.30
CA VAL A 141 -22.40 -19.99 -5.41
C VAL A 141 -22.73 -21.43 -5.00
N THR A 142 -23.36 -22.17 -5.89
CA THR A 142 -23.76 -23.57 -5.70
C THR A 142 -23.35 -24.41 -6.90
N SER A 143 -23.11 -25.71 -6.68
CA SER A 143 -22.74 -26.69 -7.72
C SER A 143 -23.95 -27.39 -8.34
N THR A 144 -25.17 -27.05 -7.90
CA THR A 144 -26.44 -27.64 -8.35
C THR A 144 -27.40 -26.54 -8.75
N ALA A 145 -28.28 -26.83 -9.71
CA ALA A 145 -29.28 -25.86 -10.18
C ALA A 145 -30.39 -25.58 -9.14
N ASP A 146 -30.45 -26.38 -8.07
CA ASP A 146 -31.37 -26.17 -6.98
C ASP A 146 -31.08 -24.85 -6.27
N LYS A 147 -32.16 -24.10 -6.01
CA LYS A 147 -32.09 -22.86 -5.25
C LYS A 147 -31.53 -23.13 -3.85
N PRO A 148 -30.57 -22.32 -3.35
CA PRO A 148 -30.01 -22.50 -2.02
C PRO A 148 -31.07 -22.26 -0.93
N SER A 149 -30.89 -22.91 0.22
CA SER A 149 -31.70 -22.63 1.42
C SER A 149 -31.56 -21.17 1.85
N THR A 150 -32.64 -20.55 2.36
CA THR A 150 -32.58 -19.22 2.99
C THR A 150 -31.70 -19.20 4.24
N SER A 151 -31.36 -20.37 4.81
CA SER A 151 -30.39 -20.47 5.89
C SER A 151 -28.92 -20.35 5.44
N ALA A 152 -28.63 -20.49 4.14
CA ALA A 152 -27.26 -20.60 3.61
C ALA A 152 -26.42 -19.31 3.76
N VAL A 153 -27.07 -18.15 3.79
CA VAL A 153 -26.41 -16.85 3.92
C VAL A 153 -27.24 -15.93 4.83
N ARG A 154 -26.68 -14.80 5.26
CA ARG A 154 -27.43 -13.75 5.95
C ARG A 154 -27.34 -12.41 5.21
N CYS A 155 -28.46 -11.71 5.19
CA CYS A 155 -28.54 -10.29 4.87
C CYS A 155 -28.21 -9.48 6.12
N VAL A 156 -27.66 -8.29 5.91
CA VAL A 156 -27.12 -7.43 6.97
C VAL A 156 -28.00 -6.20 7.11
N ARG A 157 -28.30 -5.79 8.35
CA ARG A 157 -29.09 -4.58 8.60
C ARG A 157 -28.38 -3.35 8.05
N THR A 158 -29.12 -2.44 7.42
CA THR A 158 -28.54 -1.34 6.62
C THR A 158 -27.66 -0.37 7.41
N ASP A 159 -27.83 -0.25 8.74
CA ASP A 159 -26.98 0.58 9.59
C ASP A 159 -25.56 0.02 9.80
N PHE A 160 -25.34 -1.26 9.51
CA PHE A 160 -24.03 -1.93 9.47
C PHE A 160 -23.43 -1.98 8.05
N MET A 161 -23.98 -1.24 7.09
CA MET A 161 -23.50 -1.25 5.71
C MET A 161 -22.88 0.10 5.32
N ASP A 162 -21.95 0.06 4.38
CA ASP A 162 -21.36 1.24 3.73
C ASP A 162 -21.15 0.94 2.23
N ASP A 163 -20.86 1.99 1.46
CA ASP A 163 -20.71 1.87 0.02
C ASP A 163 -19.43 1.11 -0.36
N SER A 164 -19.53 0.40 -1.48
CA SER A 164 -18.44 -0.37 -2.05
C SER A 164 -18.22 -0.03 -3.53
N GLU A 165 -17.00 -0.29 -3.98
CA GLU A 165 -16.58 -0.10 -5.36
C GLU A 165 -15.93 -1.38 -5.89
N LYS A 166 -15.88 -1.47 -7.22
CA LYS A 166 -15.13 -2.49 -7.93
C LYS A 166 -13.62 -2.28 -7.73
N VAL A 167 -12.88 -3.36 -7.54
CA VAL A 167 -11.41 -3.32 -7.58
C VAL A 167 -10.95 -3.22 -9.03
N ASP A 168 -10.45 -2.05 -9.43
CA ASP A 168 -9.89 -1.80 -10.76
C ASP A 168 -8.44 -2.30 -10.90
N GLU A 169 -8.22 -3.58 -10.60
CA GLU A 169 -6.96 -4.29 -10.87
C GLU A 169 -7.23 -5.42 -11.87
N PRO A 170 -6.40 -5.62 -12.92
CA PRO A 170 -6.64 -6.67 -13.92
C PRO A 170 -6.73 -8.08 -13.33
N SER A 171 -6.03 -8.36 -12.23
CA SER A 171 -6.10 -9.63 -11.50
C SER A 171 -7.34 -9.81 -10.63
N SER A 172 -8.16 -8.77 -10.49
CA SER A 172 -9.36 -8.75 -9.65
C SER A 172 -10.67 -8.71 -10.44
N VAL A 173 -10.58 -8.81 -11.79
CA VAL A 173 -11.71 -8.77 -12.71
C VAL A 173 -11.59 -9.91 -13.73
N LEU A 174 -12.65 -10.68 -13.92
CA LEU A 174 -12.78 -11.68 -14.96
C LEU A 174 -14.05 -11.40 -15.77
N SER A 175 -13.92 -11.28 -17.09
CA SER A 175 -15.06 -11.23 -18.00
C SER A 175 -15.19 -12.57 -18.74
N VAL A 176 -16.30 -13.27 -18.50
CA VAL A 176 -16.57 -14.59 -19.06
C VAL A 176 -18.05 -14.72 -19.43
N ASP A 177 -18.34 -15.23 -20.62
CA ASP A 177 -19.71 -15.49 -21.11
C ASP A 177 -20.69 -14.31 -20.96
N GLY A 178 -20.20 -13.06 -21.15
CA GLY A 178 -21.02 -11.84 -21.03
C GLY A 178 -21.30 -11.41 -19.58
N VAL A 179 -20.64 -12.04 -18.61
CA VAL A 179 -20.67 -11.69 -17.19
C VAL A 179 -19.31 -11.18 -16.76
N GLU A 180 -19.29 -10.08 -16.03
CA GLU A 180 -18.12 -9.56 -15.37
C GLU A 180 -18.16 -9.93 -13.89
N ILE A 181 -17.13 -10.63 -13.42
CA ILE A 181 -16.94 -11.06 -12.04
C ILE A 181 -15.80 -10.23 -11.47
N TYR A 182 -16.02 -9.57 -10.34
CA TYR A 182 -15.01 -8.69 -9.77
C TYR A 182 -15.02 -8.67 -8.25
N ARG A 183 -13.85 -8.47 -7.65
CA ARG A 183 -13.74 -8.24 -6.21
C ARG A 183 -14.38 -6.91 -5.83
N VAL A 184 -15.07 -6.92 -4.70
CA VAL A 184 -15.66 -5.72 -4.09
C VAL A 184 -14.73 -5.21 -3.00
N ARG A 185 -14.62 -3.88 -2.84
CA ARG A 185 -13.90 -3.26 -1.73
C ARG A 185 -14.61 -2.00 -1.24
N PRO A 186 -14.29 -1.49 -0.03
CA PRO A 186 -14.78 -0.20 0.46
C PRO A 186 -14.52 0.96 -0.50
N SER A 187 -15.55 1.78 -0.81
CA SER A 187 -15.38 2.99 -1.66
C SER A 187 -14.60 4.08 -0.94
N ARG A 188 -14.89 4.28 0.35
CA ARG A 188 -14.14 5.18 1.23
C ARG A 188 -13.15 4.36 2.04
N ARG A 189 -11.92 4.84 2.11
CA ARG A 189 -10.79 4.18 2.78
C ARG A 189 -9.92 5.24 3.46
N GLY A 190 -9.11 4.81 4.40
CA GLY A 190 -8.23 5.67 5.18
C GLY A 190 -8.54 5.61 6.67
N VAL A 191 -7.77 6.37 7.44
CA VAL A 191 -7.72 6.26 8.91
C VAL A 191 -8.99 6.71 9.63
N GLU A 192 -9.87 7.44 8.95
CA GLU A 192 -11.16 7.90 9.49
C GLU A 192 -12.35 7.08 8.97
N SER A 193 -12.11 6.11 8.07
CA SER A 193 -13.19 5.37 7.43
C SER A 193 -13.65 4.18 8.29
N PRO A 194 -14.94 4.11 8.65
CA PRO A 194 -15.49 2.96 9.38
C PRO A 194 -15.80 1.76 8.47
N CYS A 195 -15.58 1.87 7.15
CA CYS A 195 -15.98 0.84 6.20
C CYS A 195 -15.06 -0.38 6.26
N VAL A 196 -15.63 -1.58 6.28
CA VAL A 196 -14.98 -2.88 6.50
C VAL A 196 -15.07 -3.72 5.22
N ASP A 197 -13.93 -4.22 4.73
CA ASP A 197 -13.87 -5.17 3.62
C ASP A 197 -14.36 -6.56 4.08
N VAL A 198 -15.19 -7.21 3.26
CA VAL A 198 -15.82 -8.51 3.57
C VAL A 198 -15.10 -9.66 2.86
N GLY A 199 -14.26 -9.36 1.86
CA GLY A 199 -13.54 -10.36 1.07
C GLY A 199 -14.38 -11.06 -0.01
N THR A 200 -15.59 -10.57 -0.26
CA THR A 200 -16.55 -11.12 -1.24
C THR A 200 -16.37 -10.52 -2.64
N PHE A 201 -17.14 -11.02 -3.60
CA PHE A 201 -17.13 -10.57 -4.98
C PHE A 201 -18.55 -10.26 -5.47
N ALA A 202 -18.64 -9.57 -6.60
CA ALA A 202 -19.87 -9.25 -7.30
C ALA A 202 -19.84 -9.75 -8.75
N CYS A 203 -21.02 -9.88 -9.34
CA CYS A 203 -21.21 -10.15 -10.75
C CYS A 203 -22.00 -9.01 -11.40
N SER A 204 -21.66 -8.65 -12.64
CA SER A 204 -22.43 -7.74 -13.48
C SER A 204 -22.71 -8.38 -14.83
N THR A 205 -23.95 -8.28 -15.29
CA THR A 205 -24.41 -8.85 -16.56
C THR A 205 -24.85 -7.72 -17.51
N ALA A 206 -24.61 -7.89 -18.82
CA ALA A 206 -25.05 -6.91 -19.82
C ALA A 206 -26.59 -6.79 -19.92
N VAL A 207 -27.31 -7.83 -19.53
CA VAL A 207 -28.78 -7.82 -19.44
C VAL A 207 -29.16 -7.39 -18.01
N PRO A 208 -29.97 -6.33 -17.84
CA PRO A 208 -30.49 -5.94 -16.53
C PRO A 208 -31.35 -7.07 -15.95
N ILE A 209 -30.99 -7.56 -14.76
CA ILE A 209 -31.84 -8.49 -14.01
C ILE A 209 -33.03 -7.69 -13.44
N PRO A 210 -34.29 -8.16 -13.58
CA PRO A 210 -35.45 -7.40 -13.10
C PRO A 210 -35.49 -7.13 -11.58
N THR A 211 -35.92 -5.91 -11.24
CA THR A 211 -36.63 -5.43 -10.03
C THR A 211 -36.10 -5.68 -8.61
N HIS A 212 -35.00 -6.38 -8.36
CA HIS A 212 -34.46 -6.58 -6.99
C HIS A 212 -32.95 -6.41 -6.85
N HIS A 213 -32.32 -5.56 -7.66
CA HIS A 213 -30.87 -5.38 -7.64
C HIS A 213 -30.41 -4.46 -6.48
N SER A 214 -30.32 -5.01 -5.27
CA SER A 214 -29.52 -4.37 -4.22
C SER A 214 -28.05 -4.47 -4.62
N PRO A 215 -27.30 -3.35 -4.68
CA PRO A 215 -25.86 -3.44 -4.89
C PRO A 215 -25.24 -4.22 -3.73
N ILE A 216 -24.25 -5.06 -4.04
CA ILE A 216 -23.38 -5.62 -3.00
C ILE A 216 -22.69 -4.43 -2.33
N ARG A 217 -22.71 -4.41 -1.00
CA ARG A 217 -22.13 -3.35 -0.16
C ARG A 217 -21.03 -3.92 0.74
N CYS A 218 -20.26 -3.04 1.35
CA CYS A 218 -19.33 -3.39 2.42
C CYS A 218 -19.98 -3.25 3.79
N LEU A 219 -19.29 -3.72 4.83
CA LEU A 219 -19.73 -3.57 6.22
C LEU A 219 -19.28 -2.22 6.79
N LYS A 220 -19.87 -1.82 7.92
CA LYS A 220 -19.56 -0.58 8.64
C LYS A 220 -19.35 -0.88 10.11
N ASN A 221 -18.17 -0.50 10.63
CA ASN A 221 -17.90 -0.55 12.06
C ASN A 221 -18.58 0.63 12.77
N LYS A 222 -19.66 0.38 13.52
CA LYS A 222 -20.37 1.42 14.28
C LYS A 222 -19.62 1.84 15.54
N HIS A 223 -18.64 1.05 15.98
CA HIS A 223 -17.78 1.31 17.14
C HIS A 223 -16.35 1.71 16.76
N PHE A 224 -16.15 2.21 15.53
CA PHE A 224 -14.81 2.51 15.00
C PHE A 224 -13.95 3.41 15.91
N THR A 225 -14.56 4.37 16.59
CA THR A 225 -13.85 5.31 17.50
C THR A 225 -13.37 4.68 18.80
N ARG A 226 -13.80 3.44 19.12
CA ARG A 226 -13.33 2.72 20.31
C ARG A 226 -12.01 1.99 20.07
N TYR A 227 -11.62 1.83 18.80
CA TYR A 227 -10.38 1.16 18.39
C TYR A 227 -10.14 -0.19 19.08
N SER A 228 -11.22 -0.91 19.43
CA SER A 228 -11.17 -2.09 20.31
C SER A 228 -10.38 -3.26 19.73
N SER A 229 -10.30 -3.35 18.41
CA SER A 229 -9.51 -4.36 17.68
C SER A 229 -8.10 -3.89 17.33
N MET A 230 -7.74 -2.64 17.60
CA MET A 230 -6.40 -2.14 17.30
C MET A 230 -5.37 -2.69 18.29
N PRO A 231 -4.11 -2.93 17.86
CA PRO A 231 -3.08 -3.44 18.75
C PRO A 231 -2.63 -2.40 19.78
N THR A 232 -2.33 -2.85 20.99
CA THR A 232 -1.62 -2.04 22.00
C THR A 232 -0.15 -1.81 21.61
N LEU A 233 0.56 -0.89 22.28
CA LEU A 233 2.00 -0.67 22.03
C LEU A 233 2.82 -1.96 22.13
N ARG A 234 2.53 -2.78 23.14
CA ARG A 234 3.21 -4.06 23.36
C ARG A 234 2.96 -5.04 22.21
N GLN A 235 1.75 -5.04 21.66
CA GLN A 235 1.39 -5.86 20.51
C GLN A 235 2.02 -5.31 19.22
N ILE A 236 2.08 -3.98 19.03
CA ILE A 236 2.83 -3.36 17.93
C ILE A 236 4.29 -3.79 17.98
N ASP A 237 4.96 -3.72 19.13
CA ASP A 237 6.36 -4.15 19.27
C ASP A 237 6.55 -5.62 18.89
N ALA A 238 5.60 -6.50 19.24
CA ALA A 238 5.63 -7.90 18.84
C ALA A 238 5.46 -8.07 17.32
N VAL A 239 4.51 -7.35 16.71
CA VAL A 239 4.27 -7.35 15.26
C VAL A 239 5.50 -6.84 14.50
N LEU A 240 6.15 -5.79 14.99
CA LEU A 240 7.38 -5.25 14.40
C LEU A 240 8.52 -6.28 14.49
N LYS A 241 8.73 -6.92 15.64
CA LYS A 241 9.75 -7.97 15.75
C LYS A 241 9.52 -9.14 14.80
N GLU A 242 8.26 -9.51 14.58
CA GLU A 242 7.86 -10.63 13.75
C GLU A 242 8.04 -10.34 12.25
N TYR A 243 7.57 -9.20 11.77
CA TYR A 243 7.42 -8.94 10.33
C TYR A 243 8.30 -7.81 9.79
N SER A 244 8.99 -7.05 10.64
CA SER A 244 9.70 -5.85 10.22
C SER A 244 10.62 -6.12 9.02
N PRO A 245 10.61 -5.23 8.02
CA PRO A 245 11.37 -5.43 6.81
C PRO A 245 12.89 -5.58 7.02
N LEU A 246 13.50 -6.50 6.27
CA LEU A 246 14.92 -6.50 5.95
C LEU A 246 15.10 -5.84 4.58
N ILE A 247 15.71 -4.66 4.55
CA ILE A 247 15.88 -3.88 3.32
C ILE A 247 17.29 -4.05 2.78
N TYR A 248 17.41 -4.49 1.53
CA TYR A 248 18.68 -4.53 0.79
C TYR A 248 18.86 -3.27 -0.05
N PHE A 249 20.05 -2.68 0.04
CA PHE A 249 20.52 -1.63 -0.86
C PHE A 249 21.31 -2.24 -2.01
N HIS A 250 21.22 -1.62 -3.18
CA HIS A 250 22.04 -2.00 -4.32
C HIS A 250 23.54 -1.93 -3.97
N PRO A 251 24.41 -2.88 -4.37
CA PRO A 251 25.84 -2.89 -4.02
C PRO A 251 26.64 -1.63 -4.41
N ASN A 252 26.16 -0.92 -5.44
CA ASN A 252 26.75 0.34 -5.91
C ASN A 252 26.11 1.60 -5.28
N GLU A 253 25.21 1.44 -4.31
CA GLU A 253 24.58 2.57 -3.63
C GLU A 253 25.60 3.39 -2.86
N LYS A 254 25.56 4.70 -3.05
CA LYS A 254 26.43 5.68 -2.40
C LYS A 254 25.68 6.61 -1.47
N TYR A 255 24.36 6.70 -1.63
CA TYR A 255 23.47 7.58 -0.90
C TYR A 255 22.61 6.72 0.00
N LEU A 256 23.06 6.51 1.23
CA LEU A 256 22.37 5.61 2.16
C LEU A 256 21.39 6.40 3.04
N CYS A 257 20.51 5.69 3.74
CA CYS A 257 19.62 6.35 4.68
C CYS A 257 20.38 6.91 5.89
N SER A 258 19.71 7.77 6.66
CA SER A 258 20.17 8.24 7.97
C SER A 258 18.95 8.58 8.83
N SER A 259 19.17 8.94 10.10
CA SER A 259 18.14 9.63 10.87
C SER A 259 17.99 11.09 10.41
N VAL A 260 16.84 11.68 10.71
CA VAL A 260 16.60 13.12 10.62
C VAL A 260 17.51 13.90 11.58
N GLU A 261 17.78 13.34 12.76
CA GLU A 261 18.68 13.94 13.75
C GLU A 261 20.13 14.01 13.23
N PHE A 262 20.60 12.99 12.50
CA PHE A 262 21.90 13.05 11.81
C PHE A 262 21.97 14.21 10.82
N LEU A 263 20.92 14.42 10.01
CA LEU A 263 20.86 15.52 9.06
C LEU A 263 20.99 16.87 9.79
N PHE A 264 20.20 17.07 10.84
CA PHE A 264 20.16 18.34 11.58
C PHE A 264 21.48 18.59 12.33
N SER A 265 21.98 17.61 13.07
CA SER A 265 23.27 17.69 13.78
C SER A 265 24.46 17.88 12.85
N SER A 266 24.35 17.44 11.60
CA SER A 266 25.37 17.69 10.57
C SER A 266 25.34 19.11 9.97
N GLY A 267 24.41 19.96 10.42
CA GLY A 267 24.34 21.38 10.06
C GLY A 267 23.41 21.69 8.91
N ALA A 268 22.34 20.92 8.73
CA ALA A 268 21.26 21.29 7.81
C ALA A 268 20.62 22.62 8.21
N GLN A 269 20.16 23.36 7.20
CA GLN A 269 19.73 24.74 7.36
C GLN A 269 18.32 24.93 6.81
N LEU A 270 17.52 25.74 7.49
CA LEU A 270 16.20 26.17 7.06
C LEU A 270 16.31 27.49 6.29
N PHE A 271 15.61 27.56 5.18
CA PHE A 271 15.46 28.75 4.35
C PHE A 271 13.99 29.06 4.15
N HIS A 272 13.69 30.32 3.88
CA HIS A 272 12.37 30.72 3.40
C HIS A 272 12.44 31.84 2.37
N LEU A 273 11.36 32.01 1.60
CA LEU A 273 11.18 33.16 0.72
C LEU A 273 10.56 34.33 1.50
N GLU A 274 11.21 35.49 1.44
CA GLU A 274 10.74 36.75 1.99
C GLU A 274 10.74 37.80 0.86
N ASN A 275 9.56 38.32 0.50
CA ASN A 275 9.39 39.31 -0.58
C ASN A 275 10.08 38.93 -1.91
N GLY A 276 10.06 37.65 -2.28
CA GLY A 276 10.69 37.13 -3.50
C GLY A 276 12.20 36.94 -3.41
N SER A 277 12.82 37.20 -2.26
CA SER A 277 14.24 36.94 -1.97
C SER A 277 14.39 35.79 -0.98
N THR A 278 15.50 35.07 -1.05
CA THR A 278 15.82 34.00 -0.10
C THR A 278 16.35 34.58 1.20
N SER A 279 15.81 34.14 2.34
CA SER A 279 16.28 34.53 3.67
C SER A 279 17.72 34.07 3.94
N PRO A 280 18.41 34.67 4.93
CA PRO A 280 19.59 34.04 5.52
C PRO A 280 19.27 32.64 6.04
N ALA A 281 20.27 31.75 5.97
CA ALA A 281 20.15 30.37 6.39
C ALA A 281 20.02 30.28 7.92
N THR A 282 18.94 29.68 8.41
CA THR A 282 18.73 29.45 9.85
C THR A 282 19.21 28.05 10.23
N GLN A 283 20.00 27.93 11.30
CA GLN A 283 20.42 26.61 11.80
C GLN A 283 19.23 25.84 12.36
N ILE A 284 19.11 24.57 11.99
CA ILE A 284 18.08 23.68 12.53
C ILE A 284 18.61 23.06 13.82
N THR A 285 17.79 23.07 14.87
CA THR A 285 18.09 22.37 16.12
C THR A 285 18.13 20.85 15.90
N THR A 286 18.80 20.09 16.75
CA THR A 286 18.93 18.62 16.59
C THR A 286 17.59 17.89 16.53
N THR A 287 16.55 18.41 17.19
CA THR A 287 15.19 17.88 17.16
C THR A 287 14.30 18.49 16.07
N GLY A 288 14.74 19.60 15.46
CA GLY A 288 13.91 20.39 14.54
C GLY A 288 12.79 21.16 15.24
N SER A 289 12.92 21.46 16.54
CA SER A 289 11.90 22.19 17.32
C SER A 289 11.68 23.63 16.84
N ASN A 290 12.65 24.20 16.13
CA ASN A 290 12.57 25.52 15.51
C ASN A 290 12.06 25.50 14.06
N LEU A 291 11.60 24.35 13.55
CA LEU A 291 10.93 24.28 12.26
C LEU A 291 9.51 24.88 12.35
N PRO A 292 9.03 25.59 11.32
CA PRO A 292 7.65 26.06 11.28
C PRO A 292 6.68 24.87 11.31
N GLN A 293 5.57 25.03 12.01
CA GLN A 293 4.63 23.95 12.30
C GLN A 293 3.33 24.10 11.52
N GLY A 294 2.75 22.97 11.10
CA GLY A 294 1.42 22.90 10.49
C GLY A 294 1.39 23.23 8.99
N ARG A 295 0.19 23.14 8.40
CA ARG A 295 -0.02 23.19 6.94
C ARG A 295 0.28 24.54 6.30
N ASN A 296 0.38 25.62 7.08
CA ASN A 296 0.59 26.96 6.54
C ASN A 296 1.95 27.14 5.82
N ASN A 297 2.90 26.21 6.02
CA ASN A 297 4.19 26.19 5.33
C ASN A 297 4.25 25.25 4.11
N SER A 298 3.09 24.74 3.64
CA SER A 298 3.02 23.80 2.51
C SER A 298 3.01 24.47 1.13
N ASP A 299 3.05 25.80 1.07
CA ASP A 299 3.05 26.59 -0.17
C ASP A 299 4.40 26.54 -0.92
N GLY A 300 5.40 25.87 -0.34
CA GLY A 300 6.75 25.78 -0.90
C GLY A 300 7.64 26.98 -0.59
N SER A 301 7.18 27.92 0.26
CA SER A 301 7.98 29.07 0.68
C SER A 301 9.10 28.71 1.65
N TYR A 302 8.99 27.59 2.37
CA TYR A 302 10.01 27.07 3.29
C TYR A 302 10.67 25.81 2.73
N TRP A 303 11.99 25.71 2.89
CA TRP A 303 12.73 24.48 2.61
C TRP A 303 13.91 24.24 3.54
N ILE A 304 14.17 22.97 3.84
CA ILE A 304 15.40 22.48 4.46
C ILE A 304 16.44 22.26 3.36
N SER A 305 17.70 22.58 3.62
CA SER A 305 18.81 22.31 2.71
C SER A 305 19.97 21.68 3.47
N LEU A 306 20.75 20.88 2.77
CA LEU A 306 22.04 20.37 3.25
C LEU A 306 22.98 21.53 3.63
N PRO A 307 24.00 21.28 4.48
CA PRO A 307 24.95 22.30 4.89
C PRO A 307 25.57 23.05 3.70
N THR A 308 25.73 24.36 3.85
CA THR A 308 26.42 25.21 2.87
C THR A 308 27.93 24.96 2.82
N ASP A 309 28.54 24.49 3.91
CA ASP A 309 29.94 24.05 3.93
C ASP A 309 30.15 22.82 3.03
N VAL A 310 31.05 22.94 2.05
CA VAL A 310 31.27 21.93 1.00
C VAL A 310 31.76 20.60 1.57
N ASN A 311 32.57 20.62 2.63
CA ASN A 311 33.15 19.41 3.22
C ASN A 311 32.11 18.65 4.04
N ARG A 312 31.32 19.35 4.86
CA ARG A 312 30.18 18.78 5.57
C ARG A 312 29.15 18.25 4.59
N ARG A 313 28.78 19.02 3.58
CA ARG A 313 27.83 18.60 2.54
C ARG A 313 28.24 17.29 1.88
N LYS A 314 29.52 17.16 1.49
CA LYS A 314 30.04 15.91 0.89
C LYS A 314 29.90 14.69 1.80
N LYS A 315 30.02 14.87 3.12
CA LYS A 315 29.83 13.78 4.09
C LYS A 315 28.35 13.43 4.24
N VAL A 316 27.50 14.44 4.41
CA VAL A 316 26.06 14.26 4.67
C VAL A 316 25.33 13.61 3.48
N ILE A 317 25.72 13.94 2.25
CA ILE A 317 25.12 13.37 1.05
C ILE A 317 25.21 11.84 1.03
N GLY A 318 26.26 11.24 1.60
CA GLY A 318 26.42 9.79 1.62
C GLY A 318 25.46 9.05 2.55
N GLY A 319 24.75 9.78 3.41
CA GLY A 319 24.01 9.18 4.53
C GLY A 319 24.92 8.60 5.60
N ASP A 320 24.29 7.97 6.59
CA ASP A 320 25.00 7.22 7.63
C ASP A 320 24.08 6.13 8.17
N LEU A 321 24.28 4.90 7.66
CA LEU A 321 23.52 3.71 8.07
C LEU A 321 23.57 3.47 9.57
N SER A 322 24.66 3.87 10.25
CA SER A 322 24.81 3.63 11.69
C SER A 322 23.91 4.54 12.54
N SER A 323 23.62 5.74 12.04
CA SER A 323 22.66 6.68 12.64
C SER A 323 21.21 6.45 12.22
N SER A 324 20.95 5.54 11.29
CA SER A 324 19.62 5.39 10.68
C SER A 324 18.56 5.04 11.70
N ASP A 325 17.43 5.73 11.60
CA ASP A 325 16.19 5.37 12.26
C ASP A 325 15.16 4.98 11.20
N VAL A 326 14.26 4.07 11.55
CA VAL A 326 13.06 3.80 10.74
C VAL A 326 11.84 4.33 11.49
N TYR A 327 11.12 5.25 10.87
CA TYR A 327 10.01 5.92 11.53
C TYR A 327 8.70 5.21 11.20
N VAL A 328 8.11 4.56 12.19
CA VAL A 328 6.91 3.74 12.04
C VAL A 328 5.67 4.57 12.37
N HIS A 329 4.75 4.67 11.40
CA HIS A 329 3.40 5.19 11.61
C HIS A 329 2.42 4.02 11.61
N VAL A 330 1.64 3.87 12.67
CA VAL A 330 0.68 2.78 12.86
C VAL A 330 -0.73 3.34 12.74
N LYS A 331 -1.50 2.87 11.76
CA LYS A 331 -2.81 3.44 11.44
C LYS A 331 -3.92 2.40 11.25
N PRO A 332 -5.15 2.69 11.70
CA PRO A 332 -6.30 1.82 11.47
C PRO A 332 -6.70 1.82 10.00
N MET A 333 -7.05 0.65 9.48
CA MET A 333 -7.56 0.48 8.13
C MET A 333 -8.81 -0.41 8.12
N PHE A 334 -9.67 -0.16 7.14
CA PHE A 334 -10.92 -0.90 6.92
C PHE A 334 -11.77 -1.02 8.19
N GLY A 335 -12.16 0.12 8.77
CA GLY A 335 -12.94 0.15 10.00
C GLY A 335 -12.22 -0.45 11.21
N GLY A 336 -10.88 -0.48 11.20
CA GLY A 336 -10.07 -1.01 12.29
C GLY A 336 -10.00 -2.54 12.31
N THR A 337 -10.41 -3.21 11.23
CA THR A 337 -10.22 -4.66 11.07
C THR A 337 -8.82 -5.02 10.55
N PHE A 338 -8.08 -4.02 10.07
CA PHE A 338 -6.67 -4.14 9.71
C PHE A 338 -5.87 -3.00 10.32
N THR A 339 -4.58 -3.24 10.50
CA THR A 339 -3.59 -2.23 10.88
C THR A 339 -2.54 -2.11 9.78
N ASP A 340 -2.31 -0.90 9.30
CA ASP A 340 -1.17 -0.59 8.44
C ASP A 340 0.00 -0.09 9.30
N LEU A 341 1.16 -0.72 9.16
CA LEU A 341 2.44 -0.26 9.73
C LEU A 341 3.30 0.29 8.61
N VAL A 342 3.43 1.62 8.54
CA VAL A 342 4.16 2.33 7.49
C VAL A 342 5.58 2.63 7.98
N PHE A 343 6.57 2.05 7.32
CA PHE A 343 8.00 2.19 7.64
C PHE A 343 8.62 3.29 6.79
N TRP A 344 8.72 4.50 7.32
CA TRP A 344 9.35 5.63 6.64
C TRP A 344 10.86 5.59 6.82
N MET A 345 11.58 5.72 5.70
CA MET A 345 13.03 5.83 5.66
C MET A 345 13.44 7.17 5.06
N PHE A 346 14.38 7.84 5.72
CA PHE A 346 14.91 9.11 5.27
C PHE A 346 16.29 8.94 4.64
N TYR A 347 16.52 9.60 3.51
CA TYR A 347 17.84 9.72 2.90
C TYR A 347 18.19 11.20 2.79
N PRO A 348 19.39 11.64 3.22
CA PRO A 348 19.79 13.03 3.06
C PRO A 348 19.87 13.49 1.60
N PHE A 349 20.04 12.56 0.66
CA PHE A 349 20.18 12.84 -0.76
C PHE A 349 19.71 11.66 -1.62
N ASN A 350 18.98 11.96 -2.69
CA ASN A 350 18.63 11.04 -3.76
C ASN A 350 19.58 11.23 -4.94
N GLY A 351 20.14 10.15 -5.47
CA GLY A 351 21.14 10.18 -6.53
C GLY A 351 20.57 10.46 -7.94
N PRO A 352 21.44 10.63 -8.95
CA PRO A 352 20.99 10.91 -10.31
C PRO A 352 20.39 9.70 -11.02
N ALA A 353 19.36 9.96 -11.84
CA ALA A 353 18.68 8.94 -12.62
C ALA A 353 19.53 8.40 -13.78
N THR A 354 19.31 7.13 -14.12
CA THR A 354 19.90 6.46 -15.28
C THR A 354 18.80 6.00 -16.23
N ALA A 355 18.94 6.26 -17.52
CA ALA A 355 17.99 5.82 -18.54
C ALA A 355 18.48 4.58 -19.33
N LYS A 356 17.55 3.83 -19.90
CA LYS A 356 17.79 2.84 -20.95
C LYS A 356 17.20 3.34 -22.26
N LEU A 357 17.91 3.13 -23.38
CA LEU A 357 17.43 3.48 -24.71
C LEU A 357 17.70 2.36 -25.71
N LEU A 358 16.68 1.55 -25.98
CA LEU A 358 16.74 0.36 -26.83
C LEU A 358 17.86 -0.60 -26.38
N PHE A 359 18.84 -0.81 -27.24
CA PHE A 359 20.01 -1.65 -27.01
C PHE A 359 21.12 -0.93 -26.22
N LEU A 360 21.05 0.40 -26.06
CA LEU A 360 21.98 1.15 -25.23
C LEU A 360 21.57 1.00 -23.76
N LYS A 361 22.35 0.23 -23.01
CA LYS A 361 22.23 0.11 -21.56
C LYS A 361 22.93 1.32 -20.89
N ASN A 362 22.36 1.77 -19.76
CA ASN A 362 22.98 2.71 -18.82
C ASN A 362 23.39 4.07 -19.43
N ILE A 363 22.42 4.93 -19.71
CA ILE A 363 22.65 6.32 -20.10
C ILE A 363 22.49 7.21 -18.86
N PRO A 364 23.59 7.71 -18.25
CA PRO A 364 23.50 8.62 -17.11
C PRO A 364 22.81 9.91 -17.52
N LEU A 365 21.84 10.40 -16.74
CA LEU A 365 21.11 11.63 -17.04
C LEU A 365 21.77 12.89 -16.44
N GLY A 366 23.00 12.76 -15.93
CA GLY A 366 23.73 13.85 -15.30
C GLY A 366 23.18 14.13 -13.91
N LYS A 367 22.52 15.27 -13.71
CA LYS A 367 21.89 15.67 -12.45
C LYS A 367 20.37 15.48 -12.41
N ILE A 368 19.78 14.97 -13.49
CA ILE A 368 18.33 14.77 -13.55
C ILE A 368 17.93 13.69 -12.54
N GLY A 369 16.86 13.94 -11.80
CA GLY A 369 16.33 13.05 -10.76
C GLY A 369 17.02 13.14 -9.39
N GLN A 370 18.19 13.78 -9.29
CA GLN A 370 18.84 13.93 -7.99
C GLN A 370 18.18 15.07 -7.18
N HIS A 371 18.05 14.92 -5.87
CA HIS A 371 17.57 15.98 -5.00
C HIS A 371 18.08 15.79 -3.57
N GLU A 372 18.14 16.88 -2.82
CA GLU A 372 18.33 16.82 -1.38
C GLU A 372 17.07 16.29 -0.72
N GLY A 373 17.23 15.56 0.38
CA GLY A 373 16.15 14.93 1.15
C GLY A 373 15.37 13.90 0.34
N ASP A 374 15.10 12.75 0.94
CA ASP A 374 14.26 11.74 0.30
C ASP A 374 13.51 10.94 1.33
N TRP A 375 12.25 10.64 1.03
CA TRP A 375 11.34 9.94 1.92
C TRP A 375 10.67 8.82 1.15
N GLU A 376 11.07 7.59 1.46
CA GLU A 376 10.51 6.36 0.91
C GLU A 376 9.86 5.53 2.02
N HIS A 377 8.92 4.65 1.66
CA HIS A 377 8.27 3.81 2.65
C HIS A 377 7.90 2.41 2.14
N MET A 378 7.78 1.50 3.09
CA MET A 378 7.10 0.23 2.86
C MET A 378 5.97 0.09 3.89
N THR A 379 4.82 -0.43 3.49
CA THR A 379 3.67 -0.57 4.39
C THR A 379 3.32 -2.04 4.57
N LEU A 380 3.30 -2.54 5.80
CA LEU A 380 2.76 -3.85 6.13
C LEU A 380 1.28 -3.70 6.47
N ARG A 381 0.41 -4.56 5.92
CA ARG A 381 -1.00 -4.65 6.34
C ARG A 381 -1.24 -5.94 7.12
N VAL A 382 -1.63 -5.79 8.38
CA VAL A 382 -1.86 -6.89 9.32
C VAL A 382 -3.34 -7.00 9.64
N SER A 383 -3.88 -8.22 9.67
CA SER A 383 -5.26 -8.47 10.11
C SER A 383 -5.38 -8.31 11.62
N ASN A 384 -6.36 -7.53 12.09
CA ASN A 384 -6.60 -7.37 13.52
C ASN A 384 -7.36 -8.55 14.12
N PHE A 385 -7.90 -9.47 13.29
CA PHE A 385 -8.52 -10.70 13.78
C PHE A 385 -7.48 -11.65 14.37
N ASN A 386 -6.35 -11.86 13.69
CA ASN A 386 -5.39 -12.91 14.04
C ASN A 386 -3.92 -12.45 14.07
N GLY A 387 -3.64 -11.19 13.71
CA GLY A 387 -2.29 -10.65 13.62
C GLY A 387 -1.46 -11.18 12.43
N GLU A 388 -2.09 -11.89 11.48
CA GLU A 388 -1.39 -12.35 10.28
C GLU A 388 -1.10 -11.20 9.31
N LEU A 389 0.11 -11.21 8.73
CA LEU A 389 0.46 -10.34 7.63
C LEU A 389 -0.34 -10.72 6.38
N GLY A 390 -1.12 -9.78 5.85
CA GLY A 390 -1.91 -10.01 4.63
C GLY A 390 -1.13 -9.69 3.35
N ARG A 391 -0.61 -8.47 3.27
CA ARG A 391 0.06 -7.93 2.07
C ARG A 391 0.98 -6.77 2.42
N VAL A 392 1.88 -6.42 1.50
CA VAL A 392 2.88 -5.37 1.68
C VAL A 392 2.87 -4.39 0.51
N PHE A 393 2.80 -3.10 0.81
CA PHE A 393 2.93 -2.04 -0.17
C PHE A 393 4.39 -1.61 -0.31
N PHE A 394 4.90 -1.64 -1.54
CA PHE A 394 6.24 -1.14 -1.87
C PHE A 394 6.11 0.24 -2.54
N SER A 395 6.59 1.31 -1.90
CA SER A 395 6.53 2.66 -2.49
C SER A 395 7.41 2.77 -3.72
N GLN A 396 6.87 3.38 -4.77
CA GLN A 396 7.58 3.62 -6.03
C GLN A 396 7.34 5.05 -6.46
N HIS A 397 8.14 5.53 -7.42
CA HIS A 397 7.98 6.88 -7.94
C HIS A 397 6.53 7.14 -8.41
N SER A 398 5.88 8.12 -7.78
CA SER A 398 4.49 8.54 -8.08
C SER A 398 3.42 7.45 -7.89
N GLY A 399 3.72 6.38 -7.12
CA GLY A 399 2.81 5.26 -6.88
C GLY A 399 3.41 4.15 -6.02
N GLY A 400 3.09 2.90 -6.35
CA GLY A 400 3.59 1.71 -5.67
C GLY A 400 2.75 0.50 -6.02
N SER A 401 2.97 -0.61 -5.34
CA SER A 401 2.20 -1.84 -5.56
C SER A 401 2.01 -2.61 -4.26
N TRP A 402 0.77 -3.07 -4.04
CA TRP A 402 0.46 -4.04 -3.01
C TRP A 402 0.80 -5.45 -3.51
N ILE A 403 1.66 -6.14 -2.77
CA ILE A 403 2.11 -7.50 -3.06
C ILE A 403 1.53 -8.43 -2.01
N ASP A 404 0.81 -9.46 -2.46
CA ASP A 404 0.19 -10.45 -1.59
C ASP A 404 1.22 -11.48 -1.11
N LEU A 405 0.93 -12.10 0.04
CA LEU A 405 1.80 -13.06 0.72
C LEU A 405 2.47 -14.11 -0.21
N PRO A 406 1.77 -14.73 -1.20
CA PRO A 406 2.38 -15.71 -2.09
C PRO A 406 3.57 -15.23 -2.94
N PHE A 407 3.73 -13.91 -3.06
CA PHE A 407 4.75 -13.27 -3.90
C PHE A 407 5.79 -12.51 -3.08
N LEU A 408 5.68 -12.52 -1.74
CA LEU A 408 6.64 -11.88 -0.84
C LEU A 408 7.87 -12.76 -0.63
N GLU A 409 9.04 -12.12 -0.59
CA GLU A 409 10.27 -12.74 -0.09
C GLU A 409 10.38 -12.51 1.43
N PHE A 410 10.85 -13.52 2.15
CA PHE A 410 11.09 -13.46 3.59
C PHE A 410 12.57 -13.76 3.88
N ALA A 411 13.10 -13.16 4.94
CA ALA A 411 14.47 -13.40 5.37
C ALA A 411 14.60 -14.79 5.99
N ASP A 412 15.69 -15.48 5.65
CA ASP A 412 15.92 -16.88 6.05
C ASP A 412 15.75 -17.08 7.55
N GLY A 413 14.96 -18.09 7.93
CA GLY A 413 14.74 -18.40 9.35
C GLY A 413 13.75 -17.48 10.08
N THR A 414 13.06 -16.58 9.38
CA THR A 414 12.15 -15.59 10.00
C THR A 414 10.87 -15.33 9.19
N ASN A 415 9.93 -14.58 9.77
CA ASN A 415 8.79 -14.00 9.07
C ASN A 415 9.02 -12.53 8.64
N LYS A 416 10.27 -12.06 8.68
CA LYS A 416 10.62 -10.69 8.26
C LYS A 416 10.56 -10.57 6.74
N VAL A 417 9.82 -9.59 6.25
CA VAL A 417 9.67 -9.35 4.80
C VAL A 417 10.96 -8.79 4.22
N VAL A 418 11.36 -9.22 3.04
CA VAL A 418 12.50 -8.66 2.32
C VAL A 418 12.03 -7.59 1.33
N GLY A 419 12.71 -6.44 1.32
CA GLY A 419 12.52 -5.40 0.32
C GLY A 419 13.83 -4.93 -0.28
N TYR A 420 13.77 -4.39 -1.49
CA TYR A 420 14.94 -3.92 -2.22
C TYR A 420 14.81 -2.45 -2.58
N SER A 421 15.76 -1.64 -2.13
CA SER A 421 15.85 -0.22 -2.47
C SER A 421 16.61 -0.06 -3.79
N ALA A 422 16.01 0.67 -4.74
CA ALA A 422 16.61 0.92 -6.04
C ALA A 422 17.81 1.85 -5.96
N LEU A 423 18.83 1.55 -6.78
CA LEU A 423 20.04 2.37 -6.89
C LEU A 423 19.70 3.83 -7.20
N ASN A 424 20.25 4.74 -6.41
CA ASN A 424 20.10 6.20 -6.41
C ASN A 424 18.68 6.71 -6.08
N GLY A 425 17.65 6.09 -6.65
CA GLY A 425 16.25 6.53 -6.57
C GLY A 425 15.47 6.03 -5.36
N HIS A 426 16.02 5.07 -4.63
CA HIS A 426 15.54 4.47 -3.38
C HIS A 426 14.15 3.82 -3.34
N ALA A 427 13.33 3.97 -4.39
CA ALA A 427 12.05 3.28 -4.55
C ALA A 427 12.18 1.79 -4.20
N PHE A 428 11.16 1.27 -3.53
CA PHE A 428 11.14 -0.11 -3.04
C PHE A 428 10.51 -1.07 -4.03
N TYR A 429 11.10 -2.26 -4.10
CA TYR A 429 10.62 -3.35 -4.94
C TYR A 429 10.68 -4.68 -4.19
N PRO A 430 9.80 -5.64 -4.51
CA PRO A 430 9.75 -6.94 -3.86
C PRO A 430 10.82 -7.92 -4.36
N THR A 431 11.50 -7.62 -5.47
CA THR A 431 12.50 -8.50 -6.09
C THR A 431 13.75 -7.73 -6.52
N PRO A 432 14.93 -8.41 -6.56
CA PRO A 432 16.12 -7.84 -7.16
C PRO A 432 16.00 -7.87 -8.69
N GLY A 433 16.62 -6.91 -9.37
CA GLY A 433 16.62 -6.84 -10.83
C GLY A 433 16.42 -5.43 -11.35
N LEU A 434 16.02 -5.32 -12.62
CA LEU A 434 15.72 -4.04 -13.25
C LEU A 434 14.21 -3.87 -13.37
N VAL A 435 13.68 -2.82 -12.76
CA VAL A 435 12.33 -2.33 -13.04
C VAL A 435 12.42 -1.07 -13.90
N MET A 436 11.70 -1.05 -15.02
CA MET A 436 11.72 0.05 -15.98
C MET A 436 10.54 1.00 -15.72
N GLN A 437 10.82 2.29 -15.55
CA GLN A 437 9.79 3.34 -15.59
C GLN A 437 9.64 3.86 -17.03
N GLY A 438 8.56 3.45 -17.70
CA GLY A 438 8.34 3.64 -19.12
C GLY A 438 8.17 2.28 -19.82
N THR A 439 8.75 2.11 -20.99
CA THR A 439 8.66 0.85 -21.74
C THR A 439 9.85 -0.08 -21.45
N ASN A 440 9.69 -1.38 -21.74
CA ASN A 440 10.76 -2.39 -21.63
C ASN A 440 12.08 -2.01 -22.35
N ALA A 441 11.99 -1.18 -23.39
CA ALA A 441 13.12 -0.74 -24.19
C ALA A 441 13.59 0.69 -23.88
N VAL A 442 12.70 1.57 -23.41
CA VAL A 442 12.97 3.00 -23.22
C VAL A 442 12.31 3.49 -21.93
N GLY A 443 13.11 3.97 -20.98
CA GLY A 443 12.62 4.42 -19.69
C GLY A 443 13.74 4.76 -18.69
N ILE A 444 13.36 5.21 -17.50
CA ILE A 444 14.27 5.31 -16.34
C ILE A 444 14.45 3.90 -15.75
N ARG A 445 15.66 3.64 -15.27
CA ARG A 445 16.04 2.37 -14.64
C ARG A 445 15.91 2.47 -13.13
N ASN A 446 15.25 1.49 -12.54
CA ASN A 446 15.28 1.22 -11.11
C ASN A 446 15.98 -0.12 -10.93
N ASP A 447 17.29 -0.08 -10.68
CA ASP A 447 18.11 -1.27 -10.52
C ASP A 447 18.19 -1.64 -9.02
N THR A 448 17.70 -2.82 -8.66
CA THR A 448 17.74 -3.40 -7.31
C THR A 448 18.64 -4.63 -7.27
N ALA A 449 19.33 -4.85 -6.15
CA ALA A 449 20.18 -6.02 -5.95
C ALA A 449 20.46 -6.27 -4.46
N LYS A 450 20.96 -7.46 -4.11
CA LYS A 450 21.40 -7.80 -2.74
C LYS A 450 22.79 -7.24 -2.47
N GLY A 451 22.86 -6.07 -1.84
CA GLY A 451 24.08 -5.48 -1.29
C GLY A 451 24.05 -5.45 0.24
N LYS A 452 24.45 -4.32 0.81
CA LYS A 452 24.29 -4.07 2.26
C LYS A 452 22.80 -4.11 2.62
N SER A 453 22.48 -4.50 3.84
CA SER A 453 21.10 -4.53 4.33
C SER A 453 20.95 -3.82 5.67
N ILE A 454 19.72 -3.46 5.99
CA ILE A 454 19.32 -2.93 7.28
C ILE A 454 18.08 -3.67 7.78
N ASP A 455 18.14 -4.14 9.02
CA ASP A 455 17.01 -4.75 9.71
C ASP A 455 16.20 -3.64 10.40
N THR A 456 15.08 -3.27 9.80
CA THR A 456 14.27 -2.15 10.29
C THR A 456 13.66 -2.43 11.67
N GLY A 457 13.49 -3.71 12.03
CA GLY A 457 12.97 -4.13 13.33
C GLY A 457 13.96 -3.93 14.48
N ALA A 458 15.23 -3.65 14.19
CA ALA A 458 16.26 -3.40 15.19
C ALA A 458 16.45 -1.90 15.53
N ILE A 459 15.88 -0.99 14.73
CA ILE A 459 16.20 0.45 14.75
C ILE A 459 14.96 1.35 14.54
N TYR A 460 13.77 0.84 14.85
CA TYR A 460 12.54 1.59 14.63
C TYR A 460 12.24 2.59 15.76
N LYS A 461 11.51 3.64 15.39
CA LYS A 461 10.85 4.58 16.30
C LYS A 461 9.38 4.69 15.90
N ILE A 462 8.46 4.37 16.80
CA ILE A 462 7.03 4.60 16.56
C ILE A 462 6.79 6.11 16.70
N ILE A 463 6.41 6.76 15.60
CA ILE A 463 6.29 8.23 15.53
C ILE A 463 4.86 8.74 15.47
N SER A 464 3.88 7.88 15.20
CA SER A 464 2.46 8.21 15.28
C SER A 464 1.63 6.93 15.40
N ALA A 465 0.63 6.98 16.28
CA ALA A 465 -0.43 6.00 16.43
C ALA A 465 -1.65 6.75 16.99
N ASP A 466 -2.35 7.49 16.12
CA ASP A 466 -3.36 8.48 16.53
C ASP A 466 -4.51 7.89 17.36
N TYR A 467 -4.79 6.59 17.20
CA TYR A 467 -5.81 5.86 17.95
C TYR A 467 -5.45 5.60 19.42
N MET A 468 -4.23 5.93 19.84
CA MET A 468 -3.73 5.72 21.22
C MET A 468 -3.73 7.01 22.05
N ASP A 469 -4.55 8.01 21.71
CA ASP A 469 -4.79 9.22 22.53
C ASP A 469 -3.51 9.88 23.10
N GLY A 470 -2.47 10.03 22.27
CA GLY A 470 -1.24 10.73 22.64
C GLY A 470 -0.19 9.92 23.42
N ILE A 471 -0.39 8.60 23.59
CA ILE A 471 0.63 7.70 24.16
C ILE A 471 1.92 7.74 23.33
N VAL A 472 1.81 7.84 22.00
CA VAL A 472 2.95 8.01 21.09
C VAL A 472 3.21 9.49 20.88
N THR A 473 4.41 9.95 21.24
CA THR A 473 4.83 11.34 21.02
C THR A 473 5.39 11.52 19.62
N GLU A 474 4.74 12.38 18.82
CA GLU A 474 5.26 12.75 17.51
C GLU A 474 6.54 13.59 17.64
N PRO A 475 7.57 13.32 16.81
CA PRO A 475 8.75 14.17 16.78
C PRO A 475 8.43 15.53 16.16
N THR A 476 9.05 16.60 16.66
CA THR A 476 8.75 17.99 16.27
C THR A 476 8.92 18.30 14.79
N TRP A 477 9.81 17.59 14.09
CA TRP A 477 10.01 17.76 12.65
C TRP A 477 8.88 17.14 11.81
N LEU A 478 8.08 16.22 12.35
CA LEU A 478 7.03 15.52 11.59
C LEU A 478 5.93 16.47 11.13
N ASN A 479 5.70 17.55 11.87
CA ASN A 479 4.71 18.58 11.59
C ASN A 479 5.25 19.72 10.72
N TYR A 480 6.41 19.55 10.08
CA TYR A 480 6.92 20.43 9.04
C TYR A 480 6.40 20.00 7.65
N TYR A 481 5.53 20.81 7.03
CA TYR A 481 4.92 20.52 5.71
C TYR A 481 5.66 21.19 4.54
N GLY A 482 6.77 21.89 4.82
CA GLY A 482 7.64 22.48 3.81
C GLY A 482 8.48 21.44 3.05
N LYS A 483 9.36 21.94 2.17
CA LYS A 483 10.19 21.09 1.30
C LYS A 483 11.45 20.62 2.00
N TRP A 484 11.82 19.37 1.79
CA TRP A 484 13.06 18.76 2.25
C TRP A 484 14.07 18.81 1.13
N GLY A 485 14.57 19.99 0.78
CA GLY A 485 15.54 20.21 -0.28
C GLY A 485 15.25 21.47 -1.08
N SER A 486 16.30 22.09 -1.63
CA SER A 486 16.16 23.30 -2.45
C SER A 486 15.55 23.01 -3.82
N LYS A 487 14.92 24.03 -4.42
CA LYS A 487 14.44 23.99 -5.80
C LYS A 487 15.49 24.54 -6.75
N VAL A 488 16.12 23.67 -7.54
CA VAL A 488 17.09 24.02 -8.58
C VAL A 488 16.55 23.59 -9.93
N THR A 489 16.16 24.56 -10.77
CA THR A 489 15.74 24.25 -12.14
C THR A 489 16.93 24.16 -13.08
N TYR A 490 17.13 23.02 -13.72
CA TYR A 490 18.18 22.85 -14.72
C TYR A 490 17.65 23.08 -16.14
N ARG A 491 18.28 23.98 -16.89
CA ARG A 491 18.26 23.87 -18.37
C ARG A 491 19.20 22.74 -18.77
N PHE A 492 18.73 21.74 -19.52
CA PHE A 492 19.48 20.64 -20.16
C PHE A 492 20.99 20.64 -19.81
N THR A 493 21.42 19.82 -18.85
CA THR A 493 22.78 19.89 -18.30
C THR A 493 23.85 19.80 -19.39
N LYS A 494 24.98 20.51 -19.20
CA LYS A 494 26.13 20.50 -20.15
C LYS A 494 26.59 19.08 -20.47
N GLN A 495 26.53 18.17 -19.50
CA GLN A 495 26.86 16.75 -19.65
C GLN A 495 25.86 16.02 -20.57
N LEU A 496 24.56 16.18 -20.34
CA LEU A 496 23.54 15.55 -21.18
C LEU A 496 23.58 16.09 -22.62
N ARG A 497 23.89 17.38 -22.81
CA ARG A 497 24.13 17.97 -24.14
C ARG A 497 25.29 17.31 -24.88
N LYS A 498 26.39 16.94 -24.19
CA LYS A 498 27.51 16.22 -24.80
C LYS A 498 27.08 14.84 -25.29
N ILE A 499 26.36 14.08 -24.45
CA ILE A 499 25.84 12.75 -24.80
C ILE A 499 24.88 12.84 -26.01
N ILE A 500 23.96 13.81 -25.99
CA ILE A 500 23.00 14.05 -27.08
C ILE A 500 23.70 14.39 -28.40
N ARG A 501 24.79 15.19 -28.38
CA ARG A 501 25.54 15.59 -29.59
C ARG A 501 26.21 14.41 -30.28
N LEU A 502 26.73 13.45 -29.52
CA LEU A 502 27.42 12.27 -30.04
C LEU A 502 26.45 11.18 -30.56
N MET A 503 25.16 11.31 -30.27
CA MET A 503 24.16 10.29 -30.56
C MET A 503 23.53 10.44 -31.97
N PRO A 504 23.26 9.33 -32.70
CA PRO A 504 22.52 9.36 -33.97
C PRO A 504 21.18 10.08 -33.89
N ARG A 505 20.76 10.74 -34.98
CA ARG A 505 19.54 11.58 -35.02
C ARG A 505 18.26 10.88 -34.53
N ARG A 506 18.12 9.56 -34.79
CA ARG A 506 16.94 8.78 -34.35
C ARG A 506 16.94 8.58 -32.83
N LEU A 507 18.06 8.15 -32.25
CA LEU A 507 18.22 7.93 -30.81
C LEU A 507 18.13 9.26 -30.03
N ARG A 508 18.74 10.33 -30.56
CA ARG A 508 18.63 11.68 -30.02
C ARG A 508 17.18 12.14 -29.85
N ARG A 509 16.34 11.91 -30.86
CA ARG A 509 14.91 12.26 -30.81
C ARG A 509 14.13 11.44 -29.80
N ARG A 510 14.53 10.19 -29.54
CA ARG A 510 13.88 9.34 -28.54
C ARG A 510 14.29 9.73 -27.11
N LEU A 511 15.59 9.97 -26.87
CA LEU A 511 16.06 10.44 -25.56
C LEU A 511 15.43 11.79 -25.20
N LYS A 512 15.36 12.73 -26.14
CA LYS A 512 14.67 14.02 -25.91
C LYS A 512 13.20 13.83 -25.53
N ARG A 513 12.48 12.93 -26.21
CA ARG A 513 11.09 12.61 -25.88
C ARG A 513 10.95 11.97 -24.50
N LEU A 514 11.83 11.04 -24.15
CA LEU A 514 11.87 10.46 -22.81
C LEU A 514 12.07 11.55 -21.74
N ILE A 515 13.05 12.44 -21.93
CA ILE A 515 13.29 13.54 -20.99
C ILE A 515 12.08 14.48 -20.93
N GLN A 516 11.45 14.79 -22.06
CA GLN A 516 10.25 15.63 -22.07
C GLN A 516 9.03 14.97 -21.42
N SER A 517 9.00 13.64 -21.34
CA SER A 517 7.95 12.92 -20.62
C SER A 517 8.22 12.82 -19.11
N ILE A 518 9.46 13.02 -18.65
CA ILE A 518 9.80 13.03 -17.23
C ILE A 518 9.03 14.20 -16.57
N PRO A 519 8.31 13.96 -15.45
CA PRO A 519 7.66 15.00 -14.67
C PRO A 519 8.60 16.18 -14.39
N SER A 520 8.10 17.41 -14.47
CA SER A 520 8.90 18.62 -14.30
C SER A 520 9.67 18.67 -12.97
N GLU A 521 9.12 18.02 -11.95
CA GLU A 521 9.67 17.82 -10.61
C GLU A 521 11.00 17.06 -10.65
N LEU A 522 11.13 16.08 -11.55
CA LEU A 522 12.34 15.26 -11.74
C LEU A 522 13.32 15.89 -12.75
N LEU A 523 12.92 16.93 -13.48
CA LEU A 523 13.76 17.66 -14.43
C LEU A 523 14.66 18.72 -13.77
N GLY A 524 14.29 19.16 -12.57
CA GLY A 524 15.13 19.94 -11.65
C GLY A 524 15.55 19.11 -10.44
N GLU A 525 16.22 19.75 -9.49
CA GLU A 525 16.22 19.29 -8.09
C GLU A 525 15.03 19.98 -7.43
N GLU A 526 14.09 19.24 -6.88
CA GLU A 526 13.09 19.77 -5.98
C GLU A 526 12.94 18.76 -4.85
N GLY A 527 13.33 19.15 -3.63
CA GLY A 527 13.20 18.29 -2.48
C GLY A 527 11.75 17.85 -2.25
N PRO A 528 11.51 16.62 -1.78
CA PRO A 528 10.17 16.14 -1.51
C PRO A 528 9.58 16.86 -0.30
N THR A 529 8.29 16.64 -0.07
CA THR A 529 7.66 16.99 1.21
C THR A 529 7.80 15.84 2.21
N GLY A 530 7.63 16.16 3.50
CA GLY A 530 7.70 15.18 4.58
C GLY A 530 6.54 14.17 4.58
N PRO A 531 6.59 13.15 5.45
CA PRO A 531 5.61 12.04 5.49
C PRO A 531 4.15 12.49 5.57
N LYS A 532 3.79 13.47 6.42
CA LYS A 532 2.41 13.95 6.60
C LYS A 532 1.77 14.60 5.38
N VAL A 533 2.56 14.99 4.39
CA VAL A 533 2.07 15.58 3.13
C VAL A 533 1.77 14.50 2.10
N LYS A 534 2.33 13.30 2.26
CA LYS A 534 2.10 12.20 1.33
C LYS A 534 0.71 11.61 1.58
N ASN A 535 0.00 11.29 0.50
CA ASN A 535 -1.35 10.72 0.55
C ASN A 535 -1.43 9.45 1.39
N ASN A 536 -0.34 8.68 1.43
CA ASN A 536 -0.17 7.46 2.23
C ASN A 536 -0.17 7.71 3.74
N TRP A 537 -0.13 8.97 4.22
CA TRP A 537 -0.23 9.25 5.65
C TRP A 537 -1.63 8.94 6.18
N THR A 538 -2.66 9.64 5.69
CA THR A 538 -4.06 9.45 6.14
C THR A 538 -4.89 8.57 5.20
N GLY A 539 -4.53 8.52 3.92
CA GLY A 539 -5.24 7.76 2.91
C GLY A 539 -4.82 6.29 2.86
N PRO A 540 -5.54 5.47 2.08
CA PRO A 540 -5.05 4.16 1.68
C PRO A 540 -3.82 4.33 0.77
N ASP A 541 -2.91 3.35 0.79
CA ASP A 541 -1.90 3.26 -0.25
C ASP A 541 -2.59 2.85 -1.58
N PHE A 542 -2.29 3.60 -2.66
CA PHE A 542 -2.98 3.54 -3.95
C PHE A 542 -2.91 2.19 -4.65
#